data_AF-A0A5C5VEQ4-F1
#
_entry.id   AF-A0A5C5VEQ4-F1
#
_cell.length_a   1.000
_cell.length_b   1.000
_cell.length_c   1.000
_cell.angle_alpha   90.00
_cell.angle_beta   90.00
_cell.angle_gamma   90.00
#
_symmetry.space_group_name_H-M   'P 1'
#
loop_
_entity.id
_entity.type
_entity.pdbx_description
1 polymer ?
#
loop_
_entity_poly.entity_id
_entity_poly.type
_entity_poly.pdbx_seq_one_letter_code
_entity_poly.pdbx_strand_id
1 'polypeptide(L)'
;MPKEPSRDARWSLEKRVHEEILIALPDVPEWLPSRRGRKVHKSTIYRWVQRGVRGKVLESYEIGGVRYTSVEALQRFMGTGPADPMEHRRSAVLRNALAARGLLGRDANKRQS
;
A
#
# COMPACT_ATOMS: atom_id res chain seq x y z
N MET A 1 3.68 25.74 23.77
CA MET A 1 4.82 25.81 22.83
C MET A 1 4.73 24.61 21.90
N PRO A 2 4.24 24.74 20.66
CA PRO A 2 4.30 23.64 19.70
C PRO A 2 5.76 23.33 19.41
N LYS A 3 6.18 22.07 19.59
CA LYS A 3 7.57 21.67 19.35
C LYS A 3 7.87 21.81 17.87
N GLU A 4 8.83 22.68 17.52
CA GLU A 4 9.42 22.71 16.20
C GLU A 4 10.01 21.31 15.89
N PRO A 5 9.75 20.74 14.70
CA PRO A 5 10.30 19.45 14.34
C PRO A 5 11.83 19.52 14.20
N SER A 6 12.53 18.50 14.73
CA SER A 6 14.00 18.30 14.70
C SER A 6 14.62 18.61 13.33
N ARG A 7 15.90 19.04 13.30
CA ARG A 7 16.69 19.30 12.06
C ARG A 7 16.70 18.13 11.07
N ASP A 8 16.46 16.90 11.53
CA ASP A 8 16.29 15.71 10.67
C ASP A 8 15.05 15.79 9.78
N ALA A 9 14.03 16.56 10.17
CA ALA A 9 12.82 16.80 9.40
C ALA A 9 13.07 17.56 8.09
N ARG A 10 14.25 18.19 7.92
CA ARG A 10 14.61 18.88 6.66
C ARG A 10 15.11 17.93 5.57
N TRP A 11 15.56 16.71 5.90
CA TRP A 11 15.78 15.64 4.90
C TRP A 11 14.44 14.99 4.46
N SER A 12 13.37 15.22 5.23
CA SER A 12 12.01 14.76 4.95
C SER A 12 11.20 15.68 4.01
N LEU A 13 11.82 16.73 3.46
CA LEU A 13 11.19 17.57 2.43
C LEU A 13 11.22 16.83 1.08
N GLU A 14 10.21 15.98 0.92
CA GLU A 14 9.61 15.49 -0.32
C GLU A 14 10.47 14.55 -1.19
N LYS A 15 10.69 13.33 -0.69
CA LYS A 15 10.89 12.16 -1.58
C LYS A 15 9.56 11.85 -2.27
N ARG A 16 9.22 12.64 -3.29
CA ARG A 16 8.05 12.39 -4.14
C ARG A 16 8.45 11.61 -5.38
N VAL A 17 7.69 10.57 -5.68
CA VAL A 17 7.78 9.82 -6.94
C VAL A 17 6.38 9.75 -7.49
N HIS A 18 6.16 10.24 -8.71
CA HIS A 18 4.84 10.23 -9.36
C HIS A 18 3.73 10.77 -8.44
N GLU A 19 3.98 11.93 -7.81
CA GLU A 19 3.08 12.63 -6.89
C GLU A 19 2.89 12.01 -5.49
N GLU A 20 3.36 10.79 -5.22
CA GLU A 20 3.20 10.12 -3.93
C GLU A 20 4.27 10.54 -2.89
N ILE A 21 3.88 10.64 -1.62
CA ILE A 21 4.80 10.96 -0.51
C ILE A 21 5.38 9.66 0.05
N LEU A 22 6.68 9.42 -0.17
CA LEU A 22 7.34 8.20 0.28
C LEU A 22 7.68 8.21 1.78
N ILE A 23 7.49 7.06 2.42
CA ILE A 23 7.80 6.79 3.83
C ILE A 23 8.61 5.50 3.90
N ALA A 24 9.76 5.51 4.58
CA ALA A 24 10.51 4.28 4.82
C ALA A 24 9.72 3.34 5.74
N LEU A 25 9.72 2.02 5.50
CA LEU A 25 8.95 1.08 6.31
C LEU A 25 9.19 1.16 7.83
N PRO A 26 10.43 1.43 8.32
CA PRO A 26 10.68 1.61 9.74
C PRO A 26 9.95 2.80 10.37
N ASP A 27 9.57 3.80 9.57
CA ASP A 27 9.00 5.07 10.01
C ASP A 27 7.47 5.08 9.91
N VAL A 28 6.88 4.16 9.14
CA VAL A 28 5.43 4.01 8.98
C VAL A 28 4.65 4.05 10.30
N PRO A 29 5.07 3.43 11.43
CA PRO A 29 4.34 3.51 12.69
C PRO A 29 4.08 4.93 13.21
N GLU A 30 4.90 5.91 12.82
CA GLU A 30 4.73 7.32 13.17
C GLU A 30 3.59 8.00 12.41
N TRP A 31 3.23 7.45 11.25
CA TRP A 31 2.18 7.95 10.36
C TRP A 31 0.82 7.29 10.62
N LEU A 32 0.75 6.33 11.54
CA LEU A 32 -0.46 5.57 11.85
C LEU A 32 -1.11 6.02 13.15
N PRO A 33 -2.45 5.96 13.25
CA PRO A 33 -3.13 6.16 14.51
C PRO A 33 -2.70 5.09 15.52
N SER A 34 -2.53 5.50 16.78
CA SER A 34 -2.22 4.58 17.87
C SER A 34 -3.46 3.78 18.28
N ARG A 35 -3.30 2.47 18.49
CA ARG A 35 -4.37 1.59 18.98
C ARG A 35 -4.17 1.37 20.47
N ARG A 36 -5.12 1.81 21.29
CA ARG A 36 -5.06 1.71 22.77
C ARG A 36 -3.76 2.31 23.33
N GLY A 37 -3.36 3.47 22.81
CA GLY A 37 -2.14 4.18 23.21
C GLY A 37 -0.82 3.51 22.75
N ARG A 38 -0.87 2.46 21.92
CA ARG A 38 0.33 1.81 21.39
C ARG A 38 0.41 1.98 19.87
N LYS A 39 1.61 2.28 19.38
CA LYS A 39 1.92 2.30 17.95
C LYS A 39 1.86 0.89 17.37
N VAL A 40 1.61 0.80 16.07
CA VAL A 40 1.70 -0.46 15.33
C VAL A 40 3.16 -0.91 15.30
N HIS A 41 3.42 -2.18 15.64
CA HIS A 41 4.79 -2.71 15.62
C HIS A 41 5.34 -2.79 14.19
N LYS A 42 6.62 -2.47 13.99
CA LYS A 42 7.30 -2.50 12.67
C LYS A 42 7.12 -3.84 11.95
N SER A 43 7.19 -4.97 12.67
CA SER A 43 6.96 -6.30 12.08
C SER A 43 5.57 -6.48 11.47
N THR A 44 4.56 -5.76 11.95
CA THR A 44 3.23 -5.75 11.33
C THR A 44 3.26 -5.05 9.98
N ILE A 45 3.98 -3.94 9.87
CA ILE A 45 4.17 -3.23 8.60
C ILE A 45 4.90 -4.12 7.60
N TYR A 46 6.00 -4.75 8.01
CA TYR A 46 6.71 -5.71 7.16
C TYR A 46 5.83 -6.89 6.75
N ARG A 47 4.97 -7.40 7.65
CA ARG A 47 3.99 -8.45 7.31
C ARG A 47 2.99 -7.96 6.26
N TRP A 48 2.48 -6.73 6.37
CA TRP A 48 1.56 -6.16 5.38
C TRP A 48 2.16 -6.07 3.99
N VAL A 49 3.46 -5.75 3.88
CA VAL A 49 4.16 -5.69 2.60
C VAL A 49 4.48 -7.09 2.06
N GLN A 50 4.90 -8.03 2.91
CA GLN A 50 5.37 -9.34 2.45
C GLN A 50 4.25 -10.35 2.22
N ARG A 51 3.25 -10.36 3.10
CA ARG A 51 2.18 -11.37 3.14
C ARG A 51 0.79 -10.76 3.03
N GLY A 52 0.67 -9.48 3.35
CA GLY A 52 -0.62 -8.82 3.42
C GLY A 52 -1.44 -9.17 4.66
N VAL A 53 -2.69 -8.74 4.64
CA VAL A 53 -3.71 -9.03 5.65
C VAL A 53 -5.07 -8.95 4.97
N ARG A 54 -5.95 -9.93 5.24
CA ARG A 54 -7.34 -9.96 4.69
C ARG A 54 -7.38 -9.77 3.16
N GLY A 55 -6.49 -10.45 2.43
CA GLY A 55 -6.42 -10.40 0.97
C GLY A 55 -5.68 -9.20 0.38
N LYS A 56 -5.39 -8.15 1.17
CA LYS A 56 -4.69 -6.94 0.71
C LYS A 56 -3.21 -6.99 1.06
N VAL A 57 -2.34 -6.49 0.18
CA VAL A 57 -0.89 -6.38 0.43
C VAL A 57 -0.49 -4.92 0.24
N LEU A 58 0.23 -4.37 1.22
CA LEU A 58 0.68 -2.97 1.19
C LEU A 58 1.71 -2.78 0.07
N GLU A 59 1.47 -1.77 -0.77
CA GLU A 59 2.37 -1.39 -1.85
C GLU A 59 3.71 -0.88 -1.29
N SER A 60 4.80 -1.25 -1.95
CA SER A 60 6.13 -0.81 -1.53
C SER A 60 7.11 -0.79 -2.69
N TYR A 61 8.13 0.05 -2.56
CA TYR A 61 9.21 0.23 -3.52
C TYR A 61 10.56 0.02 -2.83
N GLU A 62 11.50 -0.60 -3.51
CA GLU A 62 12.87 -0.73 -3.02
C GLU A 62 13.76 0.28 -3.75
N ILE A 63 14.41 1.16 -3.00
CA ILE A 63 15.24 2.24 -3.52
C ILE A 63 16.54 2.21 -2.73
N GLY A 64 17.64 1.85 -3.39
CA GLY A 64 18.97 1.81 -2.76
C GLY A 64 19.06 0.86 -1.56
N GLY A 65 18.37 -0.30 -1.62
CA GLY A 65 18.36 -1.29 -0.54
C GLY A 65 17.46 -0.95 0.66
N VAL A 66 16.77 0.20 0.63
CA VAL A 66 15.76 0.57 1.62
C VAL A 66 14.37 0.42 1.01
N ARG A 67 13.45 -0.15 1.78
CA ARG A 67 12.07 -0.32 1.36
C ARG A 67 11.20 0.84 1.85
N TYR A 68 10.47 1.41 0.93
CA TYR A 68 9.55 2.53 1.11
C TYR A 68 8.13 2.09 0.80
N THR A 69 7.16 2.73 1.43
CA THR A 69 5.76 2.78 1.00
C THR A 69 5.39 4.25 0.77
N SER A 70 4.13 4.56 0.51
CA SER A 70 3.64 5.93 0.43
C SER A 70 2.43 6.18 1.32
N VAL A 71 2.15 7.44 1.62
CA VAL A 71 0.93 7.86 2.34
C VAL A 71 -0.31 7.39 1.56
N GLU A 72 -0.28 7.54 0.24
CA GLU A 72 -1.35 7.17 -0.68
C GLU A 72 -1.55 5.65 -0.72
N ALA A 73 -0.47 4.87 -0.76
CA ALA A 73 -0.53 3.41 -0.65
C ALA A 73 -1.15 2.97 0.69
N LEU A 74 -0.80 3.64 1.79
CA LEU A 74 -1.39 3.38 3.11
C LEU A 74 -2.90 3.68 3.12
N GLN A 75 -3.34 4.77 2.51
CA GLN A 75 -4.76 5.11 2.38
C GLN A 75 -5.53 4.05 1.57
N ARG A 76 -4.98 3.62 0.43
CA ARG A 76 -5.54 2.53 -0.39
C ARG A 76 -5.64 1.22 0.41
N PHE A 77 -4.56 0.86 1.10
CA PHE A 77 -4.46 -0.35 1.91
C PHE A 77 -5.47 -0.38 3.07
N MET A 78 -5.66 0.75 3.76
CA MET A 78 -6.62 0.89 4.85
C MET A 78 -8.08 0.98 4.36
N GLY A 79 -8.31 1.19 3.06
CA GLY A 79 -9.64 1.29 2.48
C GLY A 79 -10.31 2.66 2.69
N THR A 80 -9.51 3.70 3.01
CA THR A 80 -9.98 5.08 3.17
C THR A 80 -9.81 5.92 1.90
N GLY A 81 -9.29 5.34 0.81
CA GLY A 81 -9.14 5.98 -0.50
C GLY A 81 -9.99 5.32 -1.62
N PRO A 82 -10.05 5.92 -2.82
CA PRO A 82 -10.72 5.33 -3.98
C PRO A 82 -10.14 3.94 -4.30
N ALA A 83 -10.97 3.07 -4.89
CA ALA A 83 -10.67 1.66 -5.08
C ALA A 83 -9.26 1.42 -5.64
N ASP A 84 -8.53 0.49 -5.00
CA ASP A 84 -7.09 0.28 -5.12
C ASP A 84 -6.60 -0.02 -6.56
N PRO A 85 -5.83 0.88 -7.22
CA PRO A 85 -5.28 0.67 -8.56
C PRO A 85 -4.27 -0.50 -8.65
N MET A 86 -3.60 -0.89 -7.56
CA MET A 86 -2.67 -2.01 -7.51
C MET A 86 -3.40 -3.36 -7.36
N GLU A 87 -4.47 -3.44 -6.56
CA GLU A 87 -5.36 -4.60 -6.60
C GLU A 87 -6.02 -4.74 -7.97
N HIS A 88 -6.44 -3.63 -8.60
CA HIS A 88 -6.92 -3.67 -9.98
C HIS A 88 -5.83 -4.18 -10.94
N ARG A 89 -4.58 -3.74 -10.80
CA ARG A 89 -3.45 -4.24 -11.61
C ARG A 89 -3.17 -5.73 -11.36
N ARG A 90 -3.09 -6.20 -10.11
CA ARG A 90 -2.84 -7.63 -9.82
C ARG A 90 -4.02 -8.51 -10.24
N SER A 91 -5.25 -8.05 -9.99
CA SER A 91 -6.46 -8.73 -10.46
C SER A 91 -6.55 -8.71 -11.98
N ALA A 92 -6.10 -7.64 -12.65
CA ALA A 92 -6.00 -7.58 -14.10
C ALA A 92 -4.92 -8.52 -14.62
N VAL A 93 -3.73 -8.61 -14.00
CA VAL A 93 -2.69 -9.57 -14.40
C VAL A 93 -3.17 -11.00 -14.19
N LEU A 94 -3.83 -11.30 -13.08
CA LEU A 94 -4.41 -12.62 -12.81
C LEU A 94 -5.55 -12.92 -13.80
N ARG A 95 -6.45 -11.97 -14.04
CA ARG A 95 -7.48 -12.08 -15.08
C ARG A 95 -6.88 -12.30 -16.45
N ASN A 96 -5.86 -11.55 -16.83
CA ASN A 96 -5.20 -11.65 -18.12
C ASN A 96 -4.48 -13.00 -18.26
N ALA A 97 -3.80 -13.47 -17.21
CA ALA A 97 -3.16 -14.77 -17.17
C ALA A 97 -4.18 -15.93 -17.23
N LEU A 98 -5.32 -15.79 -16.57
CA LEU A 98 -6.43 -16.75 -16.63
C LEU A 98 -7.14 -16.72 -17.99
N ALA A 99 -7.35 -15.53 -18.57
CA ALA A 99 -7.91 -15.35 -19.91
C ALA A 99 -7.00 -15.93 -20.99
N ALA A 100 -5.69 -15.66 -20.92
CA ALA A 100 -4.69 -16.23 -21.82
C ALA A 100 -4.62 -17.76 -21.73
N ARG A 101 -4.98 -18.33 -20.58
CA ARG A 101 -5.10 -19.78 -20.37
C ARG A 101 -6.50 -20.34 -20.65
N GLY A 102 -7.45 -19.51 -21.11
CA GLY A 102 -8.83 -19.92 -21.38
C GLY A 102 -9.65 -20.32 -20.15
N LEU A 103 -9.18 -19.99 -18.94
CA LEU A 103 -9.77 -20.37 -17.65
C LEU A 103 -10.78 -19.35 -17.12
N LEU A 104 -10.96 -18.22 -17.82
CA LEU A 104 -12.11 -17.34 -17.61
C LEU A 104 -13.24 -17.78 -18.54
N GLY A 105 -14.23 -18.45 -17.97
CA GLY A 105 -15.39 -18.97 -18.69
C GLY A 105 -16.22 -17.87 -19.38
N ARG A 106 -16.74 -18.20 -20.56
CA ARG A 106 -17.63 -17.37 -21.39
C ARG A 106 -19.03 -17.14 -20.78
N ASP A 107 -19.24 -17.45 -19.51
CA ASP A 107 -20.58 -17.71 -18.95
C ASP A 107 -21.14 -16.58 -18.07
N ALA A 108 -20.58 -15.38 -18.12
CA ALA A 108 -21.16 -14.22 -17.43
C ALA A 108 -22.30 -13.53 -18.21
N ASN A 109 -22.59 -13.92 -19.47
CA ASN A 109 -23.56 -13.23 -20.33
C ASN A 109 -24.68 -14.15 -20.87
N LYS A 110 -25.34 -14.92 -19.99
CA LYS A 110 -26.59 -15.63 -20.30
C LYS A 110 -27.52 -15.69 -19.08
N ARG A 111 -27.94 -14.54 -18.54
CA ARG A 111 -29.10 -14.42 -17.62
C ARG A 111 -29.76 -13.04 -17.72
N GLN A 112 -30.13 -12.64 -18.94
CA GLN A 112 -31.18 -11.64 -19.18
C GLN A 112 -31.95 -12.12 -20.40
N SER A 113 -32.95 -12.95 -20.16
CA SER A 113 -33.99 -13.35 -21.11
C SER A 113 -35.25 -13.63 -20.29
#